data_AF-A0A6C0SLI8-F1
#
_entry.id   AF-A0A6C0SLI8-F1
#
_cell.length_a   1.000
_cell.length_b   1.000
_cell.length_c   1.000
_cell.angle_alpha   90.00
_cell.angle_beta   90.00
_cell.angle_gamma   90.00
#
_symmetry.space_group_name_H-M   'P 1'
#
loop_
_entity.id
_entity.type
_entity.pdbx_description
1 polymer ?
#
loop_
_entity_poly.entity_id
_entity_poly.type
_entity_poly.pdbx_seq_one_letter_code
_entity_poly.pdbx_strand_id
1 'polypeptide(L)'
;EFTNNFYQTITLGRWFHTFLRHYFLPEPFSLYITPLIALSFIIISAFIICRSLKLESYELLIGMLVFITFPQISYQLEFLNQADTVGIAFLLAAISAIIFHSQKNRIVIFSGIVLSILSMAIYQTFVTYIIAFVIGLQINSIIRNEKNIRESFYSSCLSLSLIALSTLIYLLLTKAIKHYFSLESNEYISNYIQNASDIKWLVKSAIDNIYNFYNNPPTGLNLYKWLLIPLLILMFTLTYKLKTRSIYLISSIIFIYILPVIFIVVVGSGAPPRLFVLMPIVAVILFSCLSNFRSIKYLNCMFFLFIIF
;
A
#
# COMPACT_ATOMS: atom_id res chain seq x y z
N GLU A 1 16.79 5.47 20.77
CA GLU A 1 15.49 4.78 20.83
C GLU A 1 15.30 4.23 22.24
N PHE A 2 14.07 4.14 22.76
CA PHE A 2 13.84 3.55 24.09
C PHE A 2 14.15 2.05 24.06
N THR A 3 14.67 1.52 25.18
CA THR A 3 15.15 0.13 25.34
C THR A 3 14.04 -0.92 25.47
N ASN A 4 12.77 -0.51 25.60
CA ASN A 4 11.60 -1.39 25.57
C ASN A 4 10.35 -0.58 25.21
N ASN A 5 9.84 -0.74 23.99
CA ASN A 5 8.67 -0.01 23.49
C ASN A 5 7.37 -0.82 23.58
N PHE A 6 7.37 -2.00 24.21
CA PHE A 6 6.29 -2.99 24.12
C PHE A 6 4.89 -2.39 24.35
N TYR A 7 4.67 -1.75 25.51
CA TYR A 7 3.38 -1.18 25.85
C TYR A 7 3.00 -0.01 24.94
N GLN A 8 3.96 0.86 24.61
CA GLN A 8 3.73 2.01 23.73
C GLN A 8 3.23 1.57 22.36
N THR A 9 3.84 0.53 21.79
CA THR A 9 3.52 0.06 20.44
C THR A 9 2.17 -0.66 20.40
N ILE A 10 1.78 -1.36 21.47
CA ILE A 10 0.41 -1.87 21.64
C ILE A 10 -0.60 -0.72 21.77
N THR A 11 -0.28 0.34 22.51
CA THR A 11 -1.14 1.53 22.62
C THR A 11 -1.37 2.18 21.25
N LEU A 12 -0.39 2.12 20.35
CA LEU A 12 -0.52 2.56 18.95
C LEU A 12 -1.29 1.58 18.05
N GLY A 13 -1.77 0.46 18.57
CA GLY A 13 -2.47 -0.59 17.81
C GLY A 13 -1.54 -1.49 16.99
N ARG A 14 -0.23 -1.43 17.21
CA ARG A 14 0.78 -2.23 16.50
C ARG A 14 1.18 -3.46 17.30
N TRP A 15 0.18 -4.23 17.74
CA TRP A 15 0.37 -5.35 18.65
C TRP A 15 1.09 -6.53 18.00
N PHE A 16 0.89 -6.80 16.71
CA PHE A 16 1.58 -7.92 16.06
C PHE A 16 3.05 -7.60 15.82
N HIS A 17 3.38 -6.36 15.45
CA HIS A 17 4.76 -5.88 15.49
C HIS A 17 5.39 -6.14 16.87
N THR A 18 4.67 -5.76 17.93
CA THR A 18 5.16 -5.92 19.31
C THR A 18 5.43 -7.37 19.65
N PHE A 19 4.53 -8.29 19.31
CA PHE A 19 4.70 -9.72 19.57
C PHE A 19 5.82 -10.33 18.73
N LEU A 20 5.98 -9.93 17.46
CA LEU A 20 7.11 -10.35 16.64
C LEU A 20 8.44 -9.92 17.27
N ARG A 21 8.53 -8.67 17.72
CA ARG A 21 9.71 -8.16 18.42
C ARG A 21 9.96 -8.89 19.73
N HIS A 22 8.93 -9.21 20.49
CA HIS A 22 9.11 -9.86 21.79
C HIS A 22 9.54 -11.33 21.68
N TYR A 23 8.99 -12.08 20.72
CA TYR A 23 9.16 -13.54 20.67
C TYR A 23 10.12 -14.05 19.58
N PHE A 24 10.25 -13.35 18.45
CA PHE A 24 10.96 -13.86 17.27
C PHE A 24 12.12 -12.97 16.82
N LEU A 25 12.02 -11.67 17.04
CA LEU A 25 12.98 -10.65 16.60
C LEU A 25 13.34 -9.75 17.79
N PRO A 26 13.96 -10.28 18.87
CA PRO A 26 14.24 -9.49 20.07
C PRO A 26 15.15 -8.28 19.82
N GLU A 27 14.93 -7.24 20.62
CA GLU A 27 15.87 -6.11 20.73
C GLU A 27 17.17 -6.56 21.44
N PRO A 28 18.34 -5.94 21.17
CA PRO A 28 18.56 -4.73 20.35
C PRO A 28 18.61 -4.99 18.83
N PHE A 29 18.28 -3.97 18.03
CA PHE A 29 18.33 -4.04 16.57
C PHE A 29 19.78 -4.16 16.09
N SER A 30 20.01 -5.03 15.11
CA SER A 30 21.28 -5.06 14.41
C SER A 30 21.20 -4.11 13.22
N LEU A 31 22.07 -3.09 13.22
CA LEU A 31 22.17 -2.04 12.20
C LEU A 31 22.14 -2.59 10.76
N TYR A 32 22.68 -3.79 10.55
CA TYR A 32 22.77 -4.41 9.23
C TYR A 32 21.82 -5.60 9.05
N ILE A 33 21.64 -6.45 10.06
CA ILE A 33 20.83 -7.67 9.91
C ILE A 33 19.35 -7.31 9.79
N THR A 34 18.87 -6.33 10.56
CA THR A 34 17.44 -5.96 10.56
C THR A 34 16.98 -5.43 9.18
N PRO A 35 17.70 -4.48 8.53
CA PRO A 35 17.38 -4.08 7.15
C PRO A 35 17.54 -5.20 6.12
N LEU A 36 18.51 -6.11 6.28
CA LEU A 36 18.69 -7.24 5.35
C LEU A 36 17.52 -8.23 5.40
N ILE A 37 17.01 -8.54 6.60
CA ILE A 37 15.81 -9.37 6.77
C ILE A 37 14.61 -8.65 6.15
N ALA A 38 14.43 -7.36 6.45
CA ALA A 38 13.38 -6.54 5.87
C ALA A 38 13.41 -6.57 4.33
N LEU A 39 14.58 -6.33 3.75
CA LEU A 39 14.80 -6.31 2.30
C LEU A 39 14.49 -7.67 1.67
N SER A 40 14.84 -8.77 2.35
CA SER A 40 14.52 -10.13 1.88
C SER A 40 13.01 -10.33 1.73
N PHE A 41 12.21 -9.93 2.72
CA PHE A 41 10.75 -10.00 2.63
C PHE A 41 10.18 -9.05 1.58
N ILE A 42 10.77 -7.85 1.42
CA ILE A 42 10.38 -6.87 0.40
C ILE A 42 10.65 -7.41 -1.01
N ILE A 43 11.79 -8.07 -1.24
CA ILE A 43 12.13 -8.71 -2.52
C ILE A 43 11.14 -9.82 -2.85
N ILE A 44 10.83 -10.68 -1.87
CA ILE A 44 9.83 -11.75 -2.05
C ILE A 44 8.45 -11.16 -2.37
N SER A 45 8.05 -10.11 -1.65
CA SER A 45 6.80 -9.39 -1.91
C SER A 45 6.79 -8.82 -3.34
N ALA A 46 7.85 -8.12 -3.76
CA ALA A 46 8.00 -7.57 -5.11
C ALA A 46 7.87 -8.64 -6.20
N PHE A 47 8.51 -9.80 -6.00
CA PHE A 47 8.41 -10.94 -6.91
C PHE A 47 6.97 -11.45 -7.03
N ILE A 48 6.31 -11.69 -5.88
CA ILE A 48 4.92 -12.19 -5.83
C ILE A 48 3.94 -11.21 -6.47
N ILE A 49 4.12 -9.91 -6.23
CA ILE A 49 3.33 -8.83 -6.84
C ILE A 49 3.48 -8.87 -8.36
N CYS A 50 4.71 -8.81 -8.86
CA CYS A 50 5.00 -8.78 -10.29
C CYS A 50 4.50 -10.04 -11.00
N ARG A 51 4.64 -11.20 -10.37
CA ARG A 51 4.09 -12.47 -10.87
C ARG A 51 2.57 -12.48 -10.91
N SER A 52 1.91 -11.93 -9.89
CA SER A 52 0.44 -11.86 -9.83
C SER A 52 -0.14 -10.89 -10.86
N LEU A 53 0.62 -9.85 -11.19
CA LEU A 53 0.37 -8.94 -12.31
C LEU A 53 0.74 -9.55 -13.68
N LYS A 54 1.22 -10.80 -13.70
CA LYS A 54 1.56 -11.58 -14.90
C LYS A 54 2.55 -10.88 -15.84
N LEU A 55 3.52 -10.18 -15.25
CA LEU A 55 4.66 -9.59 -15.97
C LEU A 55 5.55 -10.69 -16.57
N GLU A 56 6.06 -10.46 -17.78
CA GLU A 56 7.06 -11.32 -18.42
C GLU A 56 8.42 -11.21 -17.73
N SER A 57 9.37 -12.12 -18.01
CA SER A 57 10.62 -12.23 -17.24
C SER A 57 11.42 -10.93 -17.12
N TYR A 58 11.56 -10.16 -18.21
CA TYR A 58 12.30 -8.89 -18.18
C TYR A 58 11.49 -7.77 -17.51
N GLU A 59 10.18 -7.74 -17.72
CA GLU A 59 9.27 -6.78 -17.09
C GLU A 59 9.15 -7.03 -15.60
N LEU A 60 9.21 -8.28 -15.18
CA LEU A 60 9.23 -8.70 -13.79
C LEU A 60 10.47 -8.13 -13.10
N LEU A 61 11.65 -8.19 -13.73
CA LEU A 61 12.86 -7.60 -13.18
C LEU A 61 12.72 -6.08 -13.03
N ILE A 62 12.24 -5.39 -14.07
CA ILE A 62 12.03 -3.93 -14.04
C ILE A 62 10.98 -3.58 -12.98
N GLY A 63 9.85 -4.26 -12.94
CA GLY A 63 8.79 -4.04 -11.96
C GLY A 63 9.25 -4.28 -10.52
N MET A 64 10.09 -5.30 -10.30
CA MET A 64 10.73 -5.52 -9.00
C MET A 64 11.66 -4.37 -8.63
N LEU A 65 12.49 -3.90 -9.56
CA LEU A 65 13.35 -2.72 -9.33
C LEU A 65 12.51 -1.49 -9.00
N VAL A 66 11.47 -1.19 -9.79
CA VAL A 66 10.53 -0.08 -9.53
C VAL A 66 9.95 -0.15 -8.12
N PHE A 67 9.60 -1.34 -7.64
CA PHE A 67 9.08 -1.52 -6.29
C PHE A 67 10.14 -1.26 -5.22
N ILE A 68 11.29 -1.94 -5.33
CA ILE A 68 12.31 -2.00 -4.27
C ILE A 68 13.07 -0.68 -4.17
N THR A 69 13.36 -0.01 -5.28
CA THR A 69 14.13 1.23 -5.31
C THR A 69 13.26 2.47 -5.09
N PHE A 70 11.93 2.32 -4.97
CA PHE A 70 11.06 3.45 -4.71
C PHE A 70 11.46 4.09 -3.36
N PRO A 71 11.64 5.43 -3.25
CA PRO A 71 12.20 6.08 -2.06
C PRO A 71 11.47 5.76 -0.75
N GLN A 72 10.16 5.48 -0.84
CA GLN A 72 9.36 5.04 0.29
C GLN A 72 9.91 3.76 0.95
N ILE A 73 10.48 2.82 0.20
CA ILE A 73 11.09 1.60 0.74
C ILE A 73 12.30 1.94 1.61
N SER A 74 13.23 2.76 1.10
CA SER A 74 14.38 3.23 1.87
C SER A 74 13.95 3.96 3.14
N TYR A 75 12.93 4.83 3.04
CA TYR A 75 12.37 5.52 4.19
C TYR A 75 11.83 4.55 5.25
N GLN A 76 11.20 3.43 4.87
CA GLN A 76 10.77 2.41 5.85
C GLN A 76 11.95 1.70 6.50
N LEU A 77 13.03 1.45 5.76
CA LEU A 77 14.22 0.76 6.25
C LEU A 77 15.04 1.61 7.23
N GLU A 78 14.95 2.93 7.16
CA GLU A 78 15.57 3.85 8.12
C GLU A 78 15.01 3.68 9.55
N PHE A 79 13.75 3.25 9.69
CA PHE A 79 13.17 2.93 10.98
C PHE A 79 13.57 1.52 11.40
N LEU A 80 14.83 1.37 11.81
CA LEU A 80 15.40 0.09 12.25
C LEU A 80 14.54 -0.61 13.30
N ASN A 81 13.85 0.16 14.15
CA ASN A 81 12.98 -0.40 15.15
C ASN A 81 11.81 -1.24 14.62
N GLN A 82 11.40 -1.01 13.37
CA GLN A 82 10.26 -1.67 12.73
C GLN A 82 10.58 -2.27 11.36
N ALA A 83 11.78 -2.05 10.81
CA ALA A 83 12.10 -2.37 9.42
C ALA A 83 11.81 -3.84 9.05
N ASP A 84 12.26 -4.80 9.85
CA ASP A 84 12.03 -6.23 9.64
C ASP A 84 10.54 -6.61 9.64
N THR A 85 9.80 -6.13 10.64
CA THR A 85 8.35 -6.35 10.74
C THR A 85 7.61 -5.66 9.59
N VAL A 86 8.03 -4.49 9.15
CA VAL A 86 7.45 -3.79 7.99
C VAL A 86 7.68 -4.60 6.71
N GLY A 87 8.87 -5.20 6.54
CA GLY A 87 9.13 -6.14 5.45
C GLY A 87 8.17 -7.32 5.46
N ILE A 88 7.93 -7.93 6.64
CA ILE A 88 6.93 -8.99 6.81
C ILE A 88 5.53 -8.49 6.41
N ALA A 89 5.13 -7.29 6.85
CA ALA A 89 3.83 -6.73 6.54
C ALA A 89 3.62 -6.51 5.04
N PHE A 90 4.63 -6.09 4.28
CA PHE A 90 4.56 -6.04 2.82
C PHE A 90 4.22 -7.39 2.20
N LEU A 91 4.83 -8.47 2.69
CA LEU A 91 4.56 -9.82 2.19
C LEU A 91 3.14 -10.28 2.56
N LEU A 92 2.73 -10.11 3.82
CA LEU A 92 1.40 -10.48 4.30
C LEU A 92 0.30 -9.73 3.56
N ALA A 93 0.47 -8.42 3.35
CA ALA A 93 -0.45 -7.57 2.60
C ALA A 93 -0.58 -8.01 1.14
N ALA A 94 0.55 -8.30 0.47
CA ALA A 94 0.54 -8.77 -0.91
C ALA A 94 -0.20 -10.10 -1.07
N ILE A 95 0.07 -11.08 -0.19
CA ILE A 95 -0.59 -12.39 -0.22
C ILE A 95 -2.10 -12.23 0.08
N SER A 96 -2.46 -11.42 1.06
CA SER A 96 -3.86 -11.14 1.40
C SER A 96 -4.62 -10.54 0.21
N ALA A 97 -4.04 -9.55 -0.48
CA ALA A 97 -4.64 -8.97 -1.70
C ALA A 97 -4.85 -10.03 -2.81
N ILE A 98 -3.88 -10.91 -3.03
CA ILE A 98 -4.00 -11.99 -4.03
C ILE A 98 -5.13 -12.97 -3.66
N ILE A 99 -5.25 -13.30 -2.38
CA ILE A 99 -6.34 -14.13 -1.86
C ILE A 99 -7.69 -13.44 -2.11
N PHE A 100 -7.82 -12.17 -1.74
CA PHE A 100 -9.06 -11.39 -1.93
C PHE A 100 -9.40 -11.17 -3.39
N HIS A 101 -8.42 -11.10 -4.29
CA HIS A 101 -8.66 -11.07 -5.73
C HIS A 101 -9.13 -12.42 -6.28
N SER A 102 -8.54 -13.52 -5.81
CA SER A 102 -8.80 -14.87 -6.33
C SER A 102 -10.12 -15.49 -5.83
N GLN A 103 -10.52 -15.20 -4.59
CA GLN A 103 -11.82 -15.58 -4.00
C GLN A 103 -12.13 -17.09 -4.11
N LYS A 104 -11.10 -17.95 -4.11
CA LYS A 104 -11.22 -19.37 -4.46
C LYS A 104 -12.17 -20.17 -3.55
N ASN A 105 -11.86 -20.25 -2.25
CA ASN A 105 -12.66 -20.99 -1.29
C ASN A 105 -12.62 -20.32 0.10
N ARG A 106 -13.53 -20.74 0.98
CA ARG A 106 -13.72 -20.10 2.30
C ARG A 106 -12.49 -20.19 3.21
N ILE A 107 -11.76 -21.31 3.19
CA ILE A 107 -10.54 -21.51 4.00
C ILE A 107 -9.44 -20.54 3.53
N VAL A 108 -9.26 -20.44 2.22
CA VAL A 108 -8.30 -19.51 1.62
C VAL A 108 -8.69 -18.06 1.93
N ILE A 109 -9.97 -17.70 1.79
CA ILE A 109 -10.46 -16.36 2.14
C ILE A 109 -10.20 -16.04 3.62
N PHE A 110 -10.47 -16.99 4.52
CA PHE A 110 -10.18 -16.83 5.95
C PHE A 110 -8.70 -16.57 6.20
N SER A 111 -7.80 -17.28 5.52
CA SER A 111 -6.36 -16.99 5.61
C SER A 111 -6.02 -15.57 5.12
N GLY A 112 -6.67 -15.08 4.06
CA GLY A 112 -6.50 -13.69 3.60
C GLY A 112 -6.93 -12.64 4.63
N ILE A 113 -8.01 -12.91 5.38
CA ILE A 113 -8.48 -12.06 6.48
C ILE A 113 -7.42 -12.03 7.59
N VAL A 114 -6.93 -13.20 8.02
CA VAL A 114 -5.90 -13.30 9.06
C VAL A 114 -4.63 -12.55 8.63
N LEU A 115 -4.14 -12.77 7.42
CA LEU A 115 -2.93 -12.09 6.90
C LEU A 115 -3.13 -10.56 6.81
N SER A 116 -4.32 -10.09 6.43
CA SER A 116 -4.68 -8.67 6.41
C SER A 116 -4.61 -8.06 7.82
N ILE A 117 -5.24 -8.73 8.80
CA ILE A 117 -5.25 -8.30 10.21
C ILE A 117 -3.81 -8.20 10.74
N LEU A 118 -3.00 -9.24 10.51
CA LEU A 118 -1.60 -9.27 10.97
C LEU A 118 -0.77 -8.16 10.32
N SER A 119 -0.96 -7.91 9.03
CA SER A 119 -0.30 -6.79 8.35
C SER A 119 -0.68 -5.43 8.94
N MET A 120 -1.97 -5.19 9.20
CA MET A 120 -2.46 -3.95 9.82
C MET A 120 -2.00 -3.81 11.28
N ALA A 121 -1.86 -4.93 11.99
CA ALA A 121 -1.35 -5.01 13.35
C ALA A 121 0.17 -4.84 13.46
N ILE A 122 0.89 -4.85 12.33
CA ILE A 122 2.24 -4.29 12.25
C ILE A 122 2.14 -2.80 11.97
N TYR A 123 1.40 -2.43 10.93
CA TYR A 123 1.21 -1.03 10.58
C TYR A 123 -0.09 -0.79 9.80
N GLN A 124 -0.91 0.13 10.29
CA GLN A 124 -2.31 0.25 9.85
C GLN A 124 -2.46 0.68 8.39
N THR A 125 -1.49 1.42 7.85
CA THR A 125 -1.53 1.91 6.47
C THR A 125 -1.42 0.80 5.43
N PHE A 126 -1.07 -0.44 5.81
CA PHE A 126 -1.14 -1.56 4.88
C PHE A 126 -2.56 -1.85 4.38
N VAL A 127 -3.61 -1.36 5.05
CA VAL A 127 -4.99 -1.45 4.52
C VAL A 127 -5.12 -0.80 3.13
N THR A 128 -4.52 0.38 2.93
CA THR A 128 -4.59 1.08 1.64
C THR A 128 -3.71 0.42 0.59
N TYR A 129 -2.60 -0.18 1.02
CA TYR A 129 -1.77 -1.03 0.17
C TYR A 129 -2.56 -2.23 -0.37
N ILE A 130 -3.29 -2.96 0.49
CA ILE A 130 -4.11 -4.11 0.09
C ILE A 130 -5.20 -3.67 -0.89
N ILE A 131 -5.91 -2.56 -0.60
CA ILE A 131 -6.93 -1.98 -1.49
C ILE A 131 -6.34 -1.67 -2.86
N ALA A 132 -5.23 -0.93 -2.92
CA ALA A 132 -4.58 -0.55 -4.17
C ALA A 132 -4.21 -1.79 -4.98
N PHE A 133 -3.62 -2.80 -4.34
CA PHE A 133 -3.16 -3.98 -5.04
C PHE A 133 -4.30 -4.83 -5.57
N VAL A 134 -5.36 -5.05 -4.79
CA VAL A 134 -6.55 -5.76 -5.27
C VAL A 134 -7.16 -5.07 -6.49
N ILE A 135 -7.37 -3.76 -6.44
CA ILE A 135 -7.95 -3.02 -7.57
C ILE A 135 -6.99 -3.08 -8.78
N GLY A 136 -5.68 -2.98 -8.55
CA GLY A 136 -4.67 -3.18 -9.60
C GLY A 136 -4.77 -4.54 -10.30
N LEU A 137 -4.95 -5.63 -9.53
CA LEU A 137 -5.16 -6.97 -10.09
C LEU A 137 -6.45 -7.06 -10.93
N GLN A 138 -7.53 -6.39 -10.51
CA GLN A 138 -8.79 -6.35 -11.25
C GLN A 138 -8.67 -5.56 -12.55
N ILE A 139 -8.02 -4.38 -12.53
CA ILE A 139 -7.69 -3.59 -13.72
C ILE A 139 -6.88 -4.43 -14.71
N ASN A 140 -5.83 -5.09 -14.24
CA ASN A 140 -4.97 -5.91 -15.08
C ASN A 140 -5.73 -7.10 -15.70
N SER A 141 -6.64 -7.72 -14.95
CA SER A 141 -7.50 -8.81 -15.44
C SER A 141 -8.42 -8.34 -16.58
N ILE A 142 -8.98 -7.13 -16.50
CA ILE A 142 -9.80 -6.57 -17.58
C ILE A 142 -8.94 -6.24 -18.81
N ILE A 143 -7.79 -5.59 -18.63
CA ILE A 143 -6.89 -5.22 -19.75
C ILE A 143 -6.47 -6.48 -20.53
N ARG A 144 -6.25 -7.60 -19.82
CA ARG A 144 -5.87 -8.89 -20.39
C ARG A 144 -7.06 -9.73 -20.86
N ASN A 145 -8.29 -9.19 -20.83
CA ASN A 145 -9.55 -9.86 -21.21
C ASN A 145 -9.84 -11.15 -20.43
N GLU A 146 -9.36 -11.28 -19.19
CA GLU A 146 -9.60 -12.45 -18.34
C GLU A 146 -10.89 -12.33 -17.53
N LYS A 147 -11.33 -11.09 -17.27
CA LYS A 147 -12.61 -10.76 -16.63
C LYS A 147 -13.28 -9.65 -17.42
N ASN A 148 -14.60 -9.67 -17.47
CA ASN A 148 -15.35 -8.50 -17.94
C ASN A 148 -15.49 -7.45 -16.81
N ILE A 149 -15.94 -6.24 -17.16
CA ILE A 149 -16.09 -5.12 -16.20
C ILE A 149 -17.07 -5.48 -15.08
N ARG A 150 -18.16 -6.17 -15.40
CA ARG A 150 -19.22 -6.50 -14.43
C ARG A 150 -18.69 -7.48 -13.37
N GLU A 151 -18.01 -8.54 -13.80
CA GLU A 151 -17.34 -9.50 -12.93
C GLU A 151 -16.27 -8.82 -12.07
N SER A 152 -15.45 -7.96 -12.69
CA SER A 152 -14.42 -7.18 -12.00
C SER A 152 -15.03 -6.25 -10.94
N PHE A 153 -16.15 -5.60 -11.25
CA PHE A 153 -16.85 -4.72 -10.32
C PHE A 153 -17.37 -5.49 -9.10
N TYR A 154 -18.09 -6.59 -9.31
CA TYR A 154 -18.58 -7.42 -8.21
C TYR A 154 -17.43 -8.02 -7.38
N SER A 155 -16.39 -8.52 -8.06
CA SER A 155 -15.21 -9.06 -7.39
C SER A 155 -14.48 -7.98 -6.58
N SER A 156 -14.43 -6.74 -7.08
CA SER A 156 -13.88 -5.59 -6.35
C SER A 156 -14.73 -5.27 -5.11
N CYS A 157 -16.06 -5.19 -5.24
CA CYS A 157 -16.96 -4.96 -4.11
C CYS A 157 -16.82 -6.04 -3.03
N LEU A 158 -16.76 -7.31 -3.42
CA LEU A 158 -16.55 -8.42 -2.48
C LEU A 158 -15.17 -8.35 -1.83
N SER A 159 -14.12 -7.98 -2.57
CA SER A 159 -12.80 -7.82 -1.98
C SER A 159 -12.76 -6.67 -0.97
N LEU A 160 -13.39 -5.54 -1.30
CA LEU A 160 -13.50 -4.39 -0.41
C LEU A 160 -14.30 -4.71 0.85
N SER A 161 -15.37 -5.52 0.75
CA SER A 161 -16.11 -5.96 1.93
C SER A 161 -15.30 -6.89 2.83
N LEU A 162 -14.47 -7.78 2.25
CA LEU A 162 -13.54 -8.62 3.01
C LEU A 162 -12.43 -7.81 3.68
N ILE A 163 -11.91 -6.77 3.02
CA ILE A 163 -10.95 -5.83 3.61
C ILE A 163 -11.62 -5.07 4.75
N ALA A 164 -12.84 -4.54 4.56
CA ALA A 164 -13.59 -3.85 5.61
C ALA A 164 -13.85 -4.77 6.82
N LEU A 165 -14.22 -6.03 6.59
CA LEU A 165 -14.38 -7.03 7.63
C LEU A 165 -13.05 -7.28 8.38
N SER A 166 -11.94 -7.39 7.66
CA SER A 166 -10.60 -7.55 8.26
C SER A 166 -10.25 -6.35 9.14
N THR A 167 -10.52 -5.13 8.65
CA THR A 167 -10.29 -3.89 9.41
C THR A 167 -11.15 -3.85 10.67
N LEU A 168 -12.43 -4.23 10.58
CA LEU A 168 -13.33 -4.29 11.74
C LEU A 168 -12.79 -5.27 12.79
N ILE A 169 -12.42 -6.48 12.39
CA ILE A 169 -11.87 -7.49 13.30
C ILE A 169 -10.54 -6.99 13.91
N TYR A 170 -9.66 -6.38 13.12
CA TYR A 170 -8.42 -5.77 13.60
C TYR A 170 -8.70 -4.71 14.69
N LEU A 171 -9.69 -3.83 14.50
CA LEU A 171 -10.05 -2.81 15.49
C LEU A 171 -10.58 -3.44 16.78
N LEU A 172 -11.44 -4.46 16.67
CA LEU A 172 -11.97 -5.20 17.83
C LEU A 172 -10.85 -5.92 18.60
N LEU A 173 -9.95 -6.61 17.91
CA LEU A 173 -8.80 -7.27 18.52
C LEU A 173 -7.86 -6.26 19.17
N THR A 174 -7.60 -5.13 18.52
CA THR A 174 -6.78 -4.05 19.09
C THR A 174 -7.38 -3.53 20.39
N LYS A 175 -8.70 -3.34 20.44
CA LYS A 175 -9.40 -2.94 21.68
C LYS A 175 -9.26 -4.01 22.77
N ALA A 176 -9.46 -5.28 22.42
CA ALA A 176 -9.34 -6.40 23.36
C ALA A 176 -7.93 -6.54 23.93
N ILE A 177 -6.90 -6.43 23.09
CA ILE A 177 -5.48 -6.52 23.51
C ILE A 177 -5.11 -5.34 24.42
N LYS A 178 -5.52 -4.11 24.09
CA LYS A 178 -5.30 -2.95 24.96
C LYS A 178 -5.94 -3.14 26.33
N HIS A 179 -7.17 -3.64 26.36
CA HIS A 179 -7.86 -3.95 27.60
C HIS A 179 -7.12 -5.04 28.41
N TYR A 180 -6.64 -6.10 27.77
CA TYR A 180 -5.87 -7.17 28.41
C TYR A 180 -4.59 -6.64 29.09
N PHE A 181 -3.91 -5.67 28.47
CA PHE A 181 -2.73 -5.03 29.05
C PHE A 181 -3.01 -3.80 29.91
N SER A 182 -4.28 -3.49 30.21
CA SER A 182 -4.70 -2.30 30.97
C SER A 182 -4.15 -0.97 30.39
N LEU A 183 -4.06 -0.88 29.06
CA LEU A 183 -3.56 0.30 28.36
C LEU A 183 -4.72 1.24 27.98
N GLU A 184 -4.56 2.52 28.28
CA GLU A 184 -5.50 3.55 27.85
C GLU A 184 -5.49 3.72 26.31
N SER A 185 -6.63 4.10 25.75
CA SER A 185 -6.71 4.41 24.34
C SER A 185 -5.98 5.73 24.05
N ASN A 186 -4.87 5.68 23.31
CA ASN A 186 -4.27 6.90 22.76
C ASN A 186 -5.29 7.65 21.89
N GLU A 187 -5.63 8.87 22.29
CA GLU A 187 -6.45 9.85 21.57
C GLU A 187 -5.75 10.44 20.34
N TYR A 188 -4.76 9.75 19.77
CA TYR A 188 -3.91 10.31 18.72
C TYR A 188 -4.73 10.77 17.52
N ILE A 189 -5.69 9.97 17.05
CA ILE A 189 -6.57 10.34 15.92
C ILE A 189 -7.62 11.38 16.33
N SER A 190 -8.19 11.29 17.54
CA SER A 190 -9.17 12.27 18.03
C SER A 190 -8.53 13.66 18.20
N ASN A 191 -7.25 13.74 18.55
CA ASN A 191 -6.52 15.00 18.66
C ASN A 191 -6.29 15.67 17.29
N TYR A 192 -6.15 14.90 16.20
CA TYR A 192 -6.13 15.48 14.85
C TYR A 192 -7.52 15.92 14.39
N ILE A 193 -8.58 15.20 14.78
CA ILE A 193 -9.96 15.51 14.39
C ILE A 193 -10.55 16.67 15.22
N GLN A 194 -10.16 16.86 16.48
CA GLN A 194 -10.67 17.94 17.34
C GLN A 194 -10.30 19.35 16.86
N ASN A 195 -9.19 19.50 16.14
CA ASN A 195 -8.80 20.78 15.52
C ASN A 195 -9.61 21.13 14.26
N ALA A 196 -10.54 20.27 13.84
CA ALA A 196 -11.33 20.40 12.61
C ALA A 196 -12.69 21.10 12.81
N SER A 197 -12.87 21.92 13.86
CA SER A 197 -14.16 22.59 14.11
C SER A 197 -14.54 23.62 13.03
N ASP A 198 -13.60 24.06 12.19
CA ASP A 198 -13.86 24.90 11.02
C ASP A 198 -13.59 24.14 9.71
N ILE A 199 -14.66 23.85 8.96
CA ILE A 199 -14.62 23.20 7.65
C ILE A 199 -13.77 24.00 6.65
N LYS A 200 -13.79 25.34 6.70
CA LYS A 200 -12.99 26.18 5.79
C LYS A 200 -11.50 25.98 6.05
N TRP A 201 -11.11 25.94 7.33
CA TRP A 201 -9.73 25.65 7.71
C TRP A 201 -9.33 24.24 7.28
N LEU A 202 -10.18 23.22 7.50
CA LEU A 202 -9.87 21.84 7.11
C LEU A 202 -9.67 21.70 5.60
N VAL A 203 -10.55 22.31 4.77
CA VAL A 203 -10.41 22.28 3.31
C VAL A 203 -9.13 23.00 2.87
N LYS A 204 -8.85 24.18 3.42
CA LYS A 204 -7.62 24.93 3.08
C LYS A 204 -6.38 24.15 3.49
N SER A 205 -6.35 23.62 4.71
CA SER A 205 -5.24 22.81 5.23
C SER A 205 -5.05 21.54 4.39
N ALA A 206 -6.12 20.87 3.99
CA ALA A 206 -6.03 19.72 3.08
C ALA A 206 -5.40 20.13 1.74
N ILE A 207 -5.86 21.21 1.10
CA ILE A 207 -5.30 21.71 -0.16
C ILE A 207 -3.81 22.04 -0.01
N ASP A 208 -3.43 22.78 1.04
CA ASP A 208 -2.04 23.17 1.30
C ASP A 208 -1.15 21.93 1.51
N ASN A 209 -1.64 20.94 2.26
CA ASN A 209 -0.90 19.70 2.51
C ASN A 209 -0.79 18.82 1.25
N ILE A 210 -1.81 18.79 0.38
CA ILE A 210 -1.73 18.11 -0.92
C ILE A 210 -0.71 18.81 -1.82
N TYR A 211 -0.74 20.14 -1.86
CA TYR A 211 0.22 20.93 -2.63
C TYR A 211 1.65 20.66 -2.15
N ASN A 212 1.86 20.67 -0.83
CA ASN A 212 3.16 20.37 -0.22
C ASN A 212 3.61 18.94 -0.48
N PHE A 213 2.70 17.96 -0.45
CA PHE A 213 3.00 16.58 -0.78
C PHE A 213 3.53 16.41 -2.20
N TYR A 214 3.03 17.15 -3.19
CA TYR A 214 3.52 17.03 -4.56
C TYR A 214 4.74 17.91 -4.87
N ASN A 215 4.87 19.08 -4.24
CA ASN A 215 5.91 20.06 -4.60
C ASN A 215 7.09 20.09 -3.63
N ASN A 216 6.85 19.86 -2.34
CA ASN A 216 7.88 19.85 -1.30
C ASN A 216 7.78 18.61 -0.39
N PRO A 217 7.66 17.38 -0.94
CA PRO A 217 7.58 16.21 -0.09
C PRO A 217 8.90 15.96 0.63
N PRO A 218 8.86 15.43 1.85
CA PRO A 218 10.05 14.91 2.51
C PRO A 218 10.67 13.78 1.67
N THR A 219 11.99 13.59 1.81
CA THR A 219 12.68 12.32 1.54
C THR A 219 12.47 11.73 0.14
N GLY A 220 12.63 12.51 -0.93
CA GLY A 220 12.62 12.01 -2.31
C GLY A 220 11.26 11.49 -2.81
N LEU A 221 10.18 11.66 -2.06
CA LEU A 221 8.84 11.23 -2.48
C LEU A 221 8.26 12.06 -3.63
N ASN A 222 8.98 13.10 -4.08
CA ASN A 222 8.67 13.85 -5.31
C ASN A 222 8.67 12.96 -6.56
N LEU A 223 9.34 11.80 -6.53
CA LEU A 223 9.21 10.76 -7.57
C LEU A 223 7.76 10.34 -7.82
N TYR A 224 6.89 10.40 -6.80
CA TYR A 224 5.48 10.08 -6.98
C TYR A 224 4.77 11.04 -7.94
N LYS A 225 5.14 12.32 -7.97
CA LYS A 225 4.60 13.31 -8.94
C LYS A 225 4.92 12.92 -10.38
N TRP A 226 6.08 12.32 -10.63
CA TRP A 226 6.48 11.89 -11.97
C TRP A 226 5.67 10.70 -12.50
N LEU A 227 5.01 9.94 -11.61
CA LEU A 227 4.03 8.91 -12.00
C LEU A 227 2.78 9.49 -12.68
N LEU A 228 2.58 10.82 -12.67
CA LEU A 228 1.53 11.47 -13.45
C LEU A 228 1.72 11.23 -14.96
N ILE A 229 2.95 11.16 -15.45
CA ILE A 229 3.24 10.91 -16.87
C ILE A 229 2.72 9.53 -17.32
N PRO A 230 3.12 8.40 -16.71
CA PRO A 230 2.61 7.09 -17.10
C PRO A 230 1.11 6.95 -16.83
N LEU A 231 0.57 7.63 -15.81
CA LEU A 231 -0.87 7.71 -15.58
C LEU A 231 -1.61 8.34 -16.78
N LEU A 232 -1.17 9.50 -17.26
CA LEU A 232 -1.78 10.19 -18.39
C LEU A 232 -1.64 9.38 -19.69
N ILE A 233 -0.48 8.77 -19.94
CA ILE A 233 -0.26 7.87 -21.08
C ILE A 233 -1.22 6.69 -21.02
N LEU A 234 -1.39 6.09 -19.84
CA LEU A 234 -2.29 4.97 -19.64
C LEU A 234 -3.75 5.39 -19.88
N MET A 235 -4.19 6.53 -19.34
CA MET A 235 -5.54 7.07 -19.56
C MET A 235 -5.82 7.30 -21.05
N PHE A 236 -4.88 7.89 -21.78
CA PHE A 236 -4.99 8.09 -23.22
C PHE A 236 -5.08 6.75 -23.96
N THR A 237 -4.20 5.79 -23.62
CA THR A 237 -4.16 4.46 -24.24
C THR A 237 -5.46 3.68 -24.00
N LEU A 238 -5.99 3.73 -22.78
CA LEU A 238 -7.25 3.09 -22.42
C LEU A 238 -8.42 3.71 -23.19
N THR A 239 -8.47 5.03 -23.29
CA THR A 239 -9.52 5.74 -24.06
C THR A 239 -9.48 5.37 -25.53
N TYR A 240 -8.29 5.37 -26.13
CA TYR A 240 -8.10 5.07 -27.55
C TYR A 240 -8.42 3.60 -27.89
N LYS A 241 -7.90 2.64 -27.08
CA LYS A 241 -8.01 1.22 -27.40
C LYS A 241 -9.28 0.53 -26.89
N LEU A 242 -9.80 0.95 -25.73
CA LEU A 242 -10.88 0.22 -25.03
C LEU A 242 -12.24 0.94 -25.06
N LYS A 243 -12.31 2.17 -25.59
CA LYS A 243 -13.54 2.95 -25.77
C LYS A 243 -14.40 2.97 -24.50
N THR A 244 -15.64 2.49 -24.52
CA THR A 244 -16.57 2.53 -23.38
C THR A 244 -16.08 1.78 -22.14
N ARG A 245 -15.20 0.79 -22.30
CA ARG A 245 -14.56 0.09 -21.17
C ARG A 245 -13.54 0.96 -20.43
N SER A 246 -13.11 2.08 -21.03
CA SER A 246 -12.08 2.95 -20.46
C SER A 246 -12.54 3.66 -19.20
N ILE A 247 -13.84 4.01 -19.06
CA ILE A 247 -14.32 4.84 -17.95
C ILE A 247 -14.07 4.15 -16.60
N TYR A 248 -14.46 2.88 -16.47
CA TYR A 248 -14.25 2.11 -15.24
C TYR A 248 -12.75 1.94 -14.91
N LEU A 249 -11.92 1.68 -15.93
CA LEU A 249 -10.48 1.49 -15.75
C LEU A 249 -9.79 2.81 -15.37
N ILE A 250 -10.18 3.91 -15.99
CA ILE A 250 -9.67 5.25 -15.73
C ILE A 250 -10.09 5.71 -14.33
N SER A 251 -11.34 5.51 -13.92
CA SER A 251 -11.78 5.88 -12.57
C SER A 251 -11.05 5.05 -11.51
N SER A 252 -10.83 3.74 -11.76
CA SER A 252 -10.11 2.85 -10.85
C SER A 252 -8.62 3.21 -10.73
N ILE A 253 -7.95 3.54 -11.83
CA ILE A 253 -6.53 3.92 -11.80
C ILE A 253 -6.33 5.29 -11.13
N ILE A 254 -7.24 6.24 -11.36
CA ILE A 254 -7.24 7.55 -10.68
C ILE A 254 -7.46 7.35 -9.18
N PHE A 255 -8.42 6.49 -8.79
CA PHE A 255 -8.67 6.16 -7.40
C PHE A 255 -7.42 5.62 -6.70
N ILE A 256 -6.73 4.64 -7.31
CA ILE A 256 -5.47 4.08 -6.79
C ILE A 256 -4.41 5.19 -6.65
N TYR A 257 -4.26 6.05 -7.66
CA TYR A 257 -3.26 7.12 -7.66
C TYR A 257 -3.51 8.17 -6.55
N ILE A 258 -4.77 8.50 -6.28
CA ILE A 258 -5.14 9.50 -5.26
C ILE A 258 -5.19 8.88 -3.85
N LEU A 259 -5.24 7.56 -3.72
CA LEU A 259 -5.36 6.86 -2.43
C LEU A 259 -4.35 7.29 -1.35
N PRO A 260 -3.05 7.57 -1.63
CA PRO A 260 -2.11 8.07 -0.60
C PRO A 260 -2.53 9.42 -0.02
N VAL A 261 -3.21 10.23 -0.84
CA VAL A 261 -3.61 11.60 -0.54
C VAL A 261 -4.93 11.64 0.24
N ILE A 262 -5.76 10.61 0.13
CA ILE A 262 -7.03 10.51 0.89
C ILE A 262 -6.77 10.63 2.40
N PHE A 263 -5.67 10.06 2.89
CA PHE A 263 -5.32 10.17 4.32
C PHE A 263 -5.02 11.61 4.74
N ILE A 264 -4.35 12.40 3.88
CA ILE A 264 -4.09 13.83 4.13
C ILE A 264 -5.41 14.60 4.23
N VAL A 265 -6.37 14.29 3.34
CA VAL A 265 -7.70 14.93 3.34
C VAL A 265 -8.49 14.60 4.60
N VAL A 266 -8.51 13.32 5.00
CA VAL A 266 -9.29 12.86 6.16
C VAL A 266 -8.75 13.42 7.48
N VAL A 267 -7.43 13.53 7.61
CA VAL A 267 -6.79 14.02 8.85
C VAL A 267 -6.67 15.55 8.87
N GLY A 268 -6.72 16.22 7.71
CA GLY A 268 -6.60 17.68 7.64
C GLY A 268 -5.24 18.22 8.07
N SER A 269 -4.23 17.35 8.18
CA SER A 269 -2.87 17.69 8.57
C SER A 269 -1.85 17.03 7.65
N GLY A 270 -0.60 17.51 7.69
CA GLY A 270 0.53 16.83 7.07
C GLY A 270 0.61 15.38 7.57
N ALA A 271 0.68 14.43 6.65
CA ALA A 271 0.85 13.02 6.97
C ALA A 271 2.35 12.69 7.00
N PRO A 272 2.87 12.05 8.06
CA PRO A 272 4.27 11.65 8.09
C PRO A 272 4.60 10.70 6.92
N PRO A 273 5.78 10.82 6.29
CA PRO A 273 6.11 10.09 5.05
C PRO A 273 5.92 8.58 5.15
N ARG A 274 6.13 8.01 6.35
CA ARG A 274 5.94 6.58 6.62
C ARG A 274 4.55 6.06 6.28
N LEU A 275 3.52 6.91 6.20
CA LEU A 275 2.16 6.49 5.90
C LEU A 275 1.93 6.16 4.41
N PHE A 276 2.82 6.61 3.52
CA PHE A 276 2.67 6.45 2.07
C PHE A 276 3.19 5.10 1.54
N VAL A 277 3.09 4.04 2.35
CA VAL A 277 3.56 2.66 2.07
C VAL A 277 3.03 2.10 0.74
N LEU A 278 1.91 2.62 0.25
CA LEU A 278 1.29 2.17 -1.00
C LEU A 278 1.92 2.74 -2.27
N MET A 279 2.75 3.79 -2.21
CA MET A 279 3.32 4.41 -3.42
C MET A 279 4.09 3.44 -4.34
N PRO A 280 4.96 2.54 -3.82
CA PRO A 280 5.69 1.61 -4.69
C PRO A 280 4.75 0.67 -5.45
N ILE A 281 3.65 0.21 -4.82
CA ILE A 281 2.69 -0.67 -5.50
C ILE A 281 1.92 0.07 -6.60
N VAL A 282 1.62 1.36 -6.42
CA VAL A 282 0.99 2.18 -7.47
C VAL A 282 1.91 2.29 -8.69
N ALA A 283 3.19 2.53 -8.47
CA ALA A 283 4.19 2.59 -9.54
C ALA A 283 4.23 1.28 -10.35
N VAL A 284 4.27 0.13 -9.66
CA VAL A 284 4.26 -1.20 -10.30
C VAL A 284 2.95 -1.50 -11.02
N ILE A 285 1.80 -1.09 -10.48
CA ILE A 285 0.49 -1.27 -11.14
C ILE A 285 0.46 -0.47 -12.44
N LEU A 286 0.89 0.80 -12.42
CA LEU A 286 0.96 1.64 -13.62
C LEU A 286 1.89 1.04 -14.67
N PHE A 287 3.09 0.63 -14.25
CA PHE A 287 4.05 -0.07 -15.10
C PHE A 287 3.42 -1.31 -15.75
N SER A 288 2.80 -2.18 -14.95
CA SER A 288 2.16 -3.40 -15.44
C SER A 288 1.01 -3.14 -16.42
N CYS A 289 0.15 -2.16 -16.12
CA CYS A 289 -0.97 -1.82 -16.99
C CYS A 289 -0.47 -1.35 -18.37
N LEU A 290 0.59 -0.52 -18.41
CA LEU A 290 1.20 -0.06 -19.66
C LEU A 290 1.92 -1.18 -20.41
N SER A 291 2.57 -2.09 -19.69
CA SER A 291 3.28 -3.25 -20.23
C SER A 291 2.40 -4.21 -21.04
N ASN A 292 1.10 -4.28 -20.75
CA ASN A 292 0.15 -5.04 -21.56
C ASN A 292 -0.04 -4.50 -22.99
N PHE A 293 0.36 -3.26 -23.27
CA PHE A 293 0.20 -2.64 -24.58
C PHE A 293 1.52 -2.67 -25.37
N ARG A 294 1.62 -3.61 -26.33
CA ARG A 294 2.80 -3.79 -27.21
C ARG A 294 3.37 -2.48 -27.78
N SER A 295 2.51 -1.54 -28.17
CA SER A 295 2.91 -0.27 -28.79
C SER A 295 3.70 0.67 -27.87
N ILE A 296 3.60 0.52 -26.55
CA ILE A 296 4.22 1.44 -25.56
C ILE A 296 5.15 0.67 -24.60
N LYS A 297 5.20 -0.66 -24.69
CA LYS A 297 5.93 -1.56 -23.78
C LYS A 297 7.40 -1.16 -23.58
N TYR A 298 8.14 -0.89 -24.65
CA TYR A 298 9.56 -0.51 -24.56
C TYR A 298 9.77 0.90 -24.01
N LEU A 299 8.94 1.87 -24.42
CA LEU A 299 8.97 3.23 -23.89
C LEU A 299 8.67 3.24 -22.39
N ASN A 300 7.71 2.41 -21.95
CA ASN A 300 7.37 2.19 -20.55
C ASN A 300 8.57 1.66 -19.76
N CYS A 301 9.27 0.65 -20.29
CA CYS A 301 10.47 0.11 -19.67
C CYS A 301 11.57 1.17 -19.54
N MET A 302 11.84 1.93 -20.60
CA MET A 302 12.85 2.99 -20.57
C MET A 302 12.49 4.10 -19.57
N PHE A 303 11.22 4.51 -19.53
CA PHE A 303 10.75 5.55 -18.62
C PHE A 303 10.90 5.13 -17.16
N PHE A 304 10.48 3.92 -16.81
CA PHE A 304 10.61 3.44 -15.43
C PHE A 304 12.06 3.16 -15.04
N LEU A 305 12.91 2.75 -15.98
CA LEU A 305 14.36 2.67 -15.73
C LEU A 305 14.97 4.06 -15.47
N PHE A 306 14.54 5.09 -16.20
CA PHE A 306 14.97 6.47 -15.94
C PHE A 306 14.44 7.03 -14.61
N ILE A 307 13.30 6.56 -14.11
CA ILE A 307 12.84 6.93 -12.77
C ILE A 307 13.70 6.27 -11.68
N ILE A 308 14.25 5.08 -11.97
CA ILE A 308 15.06 4.31 -11.02
C ILE A 308 16.51 4.82 -10.93
N PHE A 309 17.11 5.19 -12.06
CA PHE A 309 18.53 5.55 -12.21
C PHE A 309 18.73 7.04 -12.45
#